data_AF-A0A3N8IIR1-F1
#
_entry.id   AF-A0A3N8IIR1-F1
#
_cell.length_a   1.000
_cell.length_b   1.000
_cell.length_c   1.000
_cell.angle_alpha   90.00
_cell.angle_beta   90.00
_cell.angle_gamma   90.00
#
_symmetry.space_group_name_H-M   'P 1'
#
loop_
_entity.id
_entity.type
_entity.pdbx_description
1 polymer ?
#
loop_
_entity_poly.entity_id
_entity_poly.type
_entity_poly.pdbx_seq_one_letter_code
_entity_poly.pdbx_strand_id
1 'polypeptide(L)'
;MNESQRESDSGDADTRADAIREGAVRWLLWLRAGDTTEQERDAFGRWRAQSDEHARTVRELIWMWAVLETVGRQEPGEPGGSTRTH
;
A
#
# COMPACT_ATOMS: atom_id res chain seq x y z
N MET A 1 -15.12 23.97 24.69
CA MET A 1 -14.29 23.01 23.93
C MET A 1 -12.85 23.36 24.23
N ASN A 2 -12.17 22.53 25.03
CA ASN A 2 -10.81 22.76 25.54
C ASN A 2 -9.76 22.15 24.62
N GLU A 3 -8.61 22.81 24.53
CA GLU A 3 -7.41 22.38 23.81
C GLU A 3 -6.97 20.95 24.15
N SER A 4 -7.01 20.55 25.42
CA SER A 4 -6.62 19.20 25.85
C SER A 4 -7.50 18.07 25.28
N GLN A 5 -8.79 18.34 25.03
CA GLN A 5 -9.68 17.34 24.45
C GLN A 5 -9.43 17.16 22.94
N ARG A 6 -9.04 18.23 22.24
CA ARG A 6 -8.66 18.14 20.83
C ARG A 6 -7.36 17.37 20.62
N GLU A 7 -6.39 17.52 21.52
CA GLU A 7 -5.12 16.78 21.44
C GLU A 7 -5.32 15.27 21.68
N SER A 8 -6.18 14.89 22.63
CA SER A 8 -6.53 13.47 22.85
C SER A 8 -7.28 12.87 21.67
N ASP A 9 -8.32 13.55 21.15
CA ASP A 9 -9.06 13.09 19.98
C ASP A 9 -8.14 12.95 18.74
N SER A 10 -7.13 13.82 18.61
CA SER A 10 -6.12 13.75 17.54
C SER A 10 -5.19 12.55 17.71
N GLY A 11 -4.72 12.25 18.92
CA GLY A 11 -3.84 11.11 19.19
C GLY A 11 -4.52 9.76 18.93
N ASP A 12 -5.80 9.64 19.27
CA ASP A 12 -6.60 8.43 18.99
C ASP A 12 -6.84 8.26 17.48
N ALA A 13 -7.06 9.35 16.76
CA ALA A 13 -7.21 9.33 15.30
C ALA A 13 -5.90 8.91 14.60
N ASP A 14 -4.75 9.44 15.02
CA ASP A 14 -3.44 9.06 14.46
C ASP A 14 -3.12 7.58 14.72
N THR A 15 -3.36 7.11 15.95
CA THR A 15 -3.18 5.69 16.31
C THR A 15 -4.05 4.77 15.45
N ARG A 16 -5.29 5.18 15.19
CA ARG A 16 -6.21 4.44 14.31
C ARG A 16 -5.73 4.43 12.87
N ALA A 17 -5.29 5.58 12.34
CA ALA A 17 -4.78 5.69 10.98
C ALA A 17 -3.56 4.78 10.76
N ASP A 18 -2.67 4.72 11.76
CA ASP A 18 -1.50 3.84 11.73
C ASP A 18 -1.89 2.36 11.75
N ALA A 19 -2.86 1.96 12.58
CA ALA A 19 -3.36 0.58 12.59
C ALA A 19 -3.97 0.18 11.23
N ILE A 20 -4.69 1.09 10.57
CA ILE A 20 -5.26 0.86 9.23
C ILE A 20 -4.13 0.73 8.20
N ARG A 21 -3.11 1.60 8.28
CA ARG A 21 -1.94 1.56 7.39
C ARG A 21 -1.17 0.26 7.53
N GLU A 22 -0.87 -0.16 8.75
CA GLU A 22 -0.18 -1.42 9.04
C GLU A 22 -0.99 -2.62 8.54
N GLY A 23 -2.30 -2.63 8.81
CA GLY A 23 -3.21 -3.66 8.32
C GLY A 23 -3.24 -3.75 6.79
N ALA A 24 -3.28 -2.61 6.11
CA ALA A 24 -3.27 -2.56 4.64
C ALA A 24 -1.96 -3.11 4.07
N VAL A 25 -0.80 -2.72 4.62
CA VAL A 25 0.51 -3.24 4.21
C VAL A 25 0.56 -4.76 4.41
N ARG A 26 0.15 -5.25 5.58
CA ARG A 26 0.16 -6.69 5.89
C ARG A 26 -0.71 -7.48 4.91
N TRP A 27 -1.95 -7.04 4.67
CA TRP A 27 -2.84 -7.70 3.72
C TRP A 27 -2.26 -7.73 2.31
N LEU A 28 -1.73 -6.60 1.85
CA LEU A 28 -1.20 -6.50 0.51
C LEU A 28 0.07 -7.34 0.30
N LEU A 29 0.96 -7.41 1.29
CA LEU A 29 2.12 -8.32 1.27
C LEU A 29 1.68 -9.78 1.24
N TRP A 30 0.69 -10.14 2.06
CA TRP A 30 0.13 -11.49 2.11
C TRP A 30 -0.50 -11.89 0.76
N LEU A 31 -1.31 -11.01 0.16
CA LEU A 31 -1.91 -11.24 -1.16
C LEU A 31 -0.86 -11.39 -2.27
N ARG A 32 0.25 -10.65 -2.19
CA ARG A 32 1.32 -10.66 -3.19
C ARG A 32 2.25 -11.87 -3.07
N ALA A 33 2.33 -12.51 -1.91
CA ALA A 33 3.11 -13.74 -1.74
C ALA A 33 2.63 -14.89 -2.64
N GLY A 34 1.41 -14.80 -3.20
CA GLY A 34 0.93 -15.69 -4.27
C GLY A 34 0.13 -16.89 -3.80
N ASP A 35 0.25 -17.28 -2.52
CA ASP A 35 -0.44 -18.45 -1.94
C ASP A 35 -1.82 -18.13 -1.36
N THR A 36 -2.46 -17.05 -1.81
CA THR A 36 -3.76 -16.62 -1.24
C THR A 36 -4.96 -17.34 -1.82
N THR A 37 -5.70 -17.98 -0.93
CA THR A 37 -6.98 -18.63 -1.16
C THR A 37 -8.11 -17.62 -1.44
N GLU A 38 -9.20 -18.09 -2.03
CA GLU A 38 -10.40 -17.29 -2.24
C GLU A 38 -11.00 -16.77 -0.92
N GLN A 39 -10.96 -17.59 0.14
CA GLN A 39 -11.42 -17.21 1.47
C GLN A 39 -10.64 -16.02 2.04
N GLU A 40 -9.33 -15.95 1.80
CA GLU A 40 -8.48 -14.83 2.23
C GLU A 40 -8.73 -13.57 1.40
N ARG A 41 -9.03 -13.72 0.11
CA ARG A 41 -9.46 -12.59 -0.73
C ARG A 41 -10.80 -12.01 -0.26
N ASP A 42 -11.73 -12.86 0.15
CA ASP A 42 -12.99 -12.42 0.74
C ASP A 42 -12.79 -11.79 2.11
N ALA A 43 -11.89 -12.32 2.93
CA ALA A 43 -11.53 -11.73 4.22
C ALA A 43 -10.92 -10.33 4.06
N PHE A 44 -10.04 -10.17 3.07
CA PHE A 44 -9.52 -8.86 2.68
C PHE A 44 -10.63 -7.93 2.19
N GLY A 45 -11.57 -8.43 1.37
CA GLY A 45 -12.73 -7.66 0.91
C GLY A 45 -13.58 -7.13 2.06
N ARG A 46 -13.88 -8.00 3.05
CA ARG A 46 -14.60 -7.60 4.27
C ARG A 46 -13.82 -6.59 5.10
N TRP A 47 -12.51 -6.81 5.28
CA TRP A 47 -11.65 -5.89 6.03
C TRP A 47 -11.61 -4.49 5.38
N ARG A 48 -11.44 -4.44 4.05
CA ARG A 48 -11.42 -3.20 3.27
C ARG A 48 -12.76 -2.45 3.32
N ALA A 49 -13.87 -3.17 3.44
CA ALA A 49 -15.22 -2.59 3.50
C ALA A 49 -15.61 -2.04 4.90
N GLN A 50 -14.74 -2.16 5.91
CA GLN A 50 -15.05 -1.68 7.27
C GLN A 50 -15.19 -0.15 7.34
N SER A 51 -14.43 0.61 6.55
CA SER A 51 -14.61 2.06 6.40
C SER A 51 -13.98 2.60 5.12
N ASP A 52 -14.37 3.81 4.73
CA ASP A 52 -13.78 4.51 3.59
C ASP A 52 -12.27 4.75 3.76
N GLU A 53 -11.81 4.89 5.00
CA GLU A 53 -10.39 5.03 5.33
C GLU A 53 -9.60 3.77 4.98
N HIS A 54 -10.13 2.57 5.28
CA HIS A 54 -9.52 1.30 4.87
C HIS A 54 -9.43 1.21 3.33
N ALA A 55 -10.53 1.53 2.64
CA ALA A 55 -10.58 1.50 1.18
C ALA A 55 -9.63 2.53 0.54
N ARG A 56 -9.50 3.71 1.14
CA ARG A 56 -8.59 4.77 0.70
C ARG A 56 -7.13 4.38 0.88
N THR A 57 -6.76 3.92 2.07
CA THR A 57 -5.37 3.52 2.37
C THR A 57 -4.90 2.40 1.47
N VAL A 58 -5.74 1.38 1.21
CA VAL A 58 -5.43 0.32 0.24
C VAL A 58 -5.18 0.88 -1.16
N ARG A 59 -6.06 1.78 -1.63
CA ARG A 59 -5.92 2.39 -2.97
C ARG A 59 -4.62 3.19 -3.09
N GLU A 60 -4.29 3.98 -2.07
CA GLU A 60 -3.07 4.79 -2.04
C GLU A 60 -1.81 3.91 -2.08
N LEU A 61 -1.77 2.83 -1.31
CA LEU A 61 -0.66 1.89 -1.32
C LEU A 61 -0.50 1.16 -2.65
N ILE A 62 -1.61 0.71 -3.25
CA ILE A 62 -1.58 0.09 -4.60
C ILE A 62 -1.04 1.08 -5.63
N TRP A 63 -1.49 2.34 -5.59
CA TRP A 63 -1.03 3.36 -6.52
C TRP A 63 0.46 3.66 -6.33
N MET A 64 0.93 3.81 -5.09
CA MET A 64 2.33 4.06 -4.77
C MET A 64 3.23 2.93 -5.31
N TRP A 65 2.85 1.67 -5.15
CA TRP A 65 3.62 0.56 -5.71
C TRP A 65 3.56 0.51 -7.22
N ALA A 66 2.41 0.80 -7.85
CA ALA A 66 2.34 0.88 -9.31
C ALA A 66 3.31 1.95 -9.85
N VAL A 67 3.39 3.11 -9.19
CA VAL A 67 4.38 4.15 -9.53
C VAL A 67 5.81 3.63 -9.35
N LEU A 68 6.14 2.99 -8.22
CA LEU A 68 7.48 2.44 -7.98
C LEU A 68 7.86 1.36 -9.00
N GLU A 69 6.94 0.47 -9.37
CA GLU A 69 7.14 -0.54 -10.42
C GLU A 69 7.40 0.12 -11.79
N THR A 70 6.71 1.22 -12.11
CA THR A 70 6.97 1.96 -13.36
C THR A 70 8.34 2.63 -13.35
N VAL A 71 8.78 3.21 -12.23
CA VAL A 71 10.09 3.84 -12.09
C VAL A 71 11.22 2.81 -12.14
N GLY A 72 11.07 1.67 -11.44
CA GLY A 72 12.07 0.59 -11.45
C GLY A 72 12.21 -0.11 -12.82
N ARG A 73 11.20 -0.04 -13.69
CA ARG A 73 11.29 -0.52 -15.07
C ARG A 73 11.99 0.48 -16.01
N GLN A 74 12.12 1.74 -15.61
CA GLN A 74 12.79 2.78 -16.39
C GLN A 74 14.30 2.82 -16.16
N GLU A 75 14.90 1.83 -15.47
CA GLU A 75 16.33 1.59 -15.54
C GLU A 75 16.76 1.61 -17.03
N PRO A 76 17.57 2.60 -17.45
CA PRO A 76 17.91 2.76 -18.85
C PRO A 76 18.83 1.61 -19.25
N GLY A 77 18.24 0.57 -19.83
CA GLY A 77 18.96 -0.35 -20.67
C GLY A 77 19.64 0.46 -21.77
N GLU A 78 20.97 0.48 -21.74
CA GLU A 78 21.83 1.08 -22.76
C GLU A 78 21.31 0.79 -24.18
N PRO A 79 21.00 1.82 -24.99
CA PRO A 79 20.87 1.63 -26.41
C PRO A 79 22.25 1.80 -27.05
N GLY A 80 22.97 0.69 -27.25
CA GLY A 80 23.97 0.61 -28.31
C GLY A 80 25.43 0.76 -27.89
N GLY A 81 26.03 -0.36 -27.47
CA GLY A 81 27.48 -0.59 -27.47
C GLY A 81 27.89 -1.79 -28.33
N SER A 82 27.11 -2.14 -29.36
CA SER A 82 27.51 -3.13 -30.36
C SER A 82 28.15 -2.45 -31.57
N THR A 83 29.45 -2.20 -31.48
CA THR A 83 30.40 -2.13 -32.59
C THR A 83 31.76 -2.48 -31.99
N ARG A 84 32.63 -3.32 -32.54
CA ARG A 84 32.68 -4.08 -33.77
C ARG A 84 33.96 -4.92 -33.61
N THR A 85 33.92 -6.18 -34.03
CA THR A 85 35.09 -7.02 -34.29
C THR A 85 36.14 -6.30 -35.13
N HIS A 86 37.39 -6.23 -34.66
CA HIS A 86 38.59 -6.44 -35.47
C HIS A 86 39.83 -6.69 -34.60
#